data_AF-A0A3C2D5T5-F1
#
_entry.id   AF-A0A3C2D5T5-F1
#
_cell.length_a   1.000
_cell.length_b   1.000
_cell.length_c   1.000
_cell.angle_alpha   90.00
_cell.angle_beta   90.00
_cell.angle_gamma   90.00
#
_symmetry.space_group_name_H-M   'P 1'
#
loop_
_entity.id
_entity.type
_entity.pdbx_description
1 polymer ?
#
loop_
_entity_poly.entity_id
_entity_poly.type
_entity_poly.pdbx_seq_one_letter_code
_entity_poly.pdbx_strand_id
1 'polypeptide(L)'
;MNKYKIISGLFFLVLLSGFANPGKTDKRRIDLYLVVYWNFNETEGQSRISARGLGKFALLEGNGPIRRVSDGIQDGYSALIENGKWFFIPRDSLHELNIWGG
;
A
#
# COMPACT_ATOMS: atom_id res chain seq x y z
N MET A 1 7.87 49.37 53.61
CA MET A 1 7.94 48.15 54.45
C MET A 1 7.08 47.09 53.77
N ASN A 2 7.69 45.94 53.50
CA ASN A 2 7.41 45.02 52.39
C ASN A 2 6.57 43.81 52.87
N LYS A 3 5.42 43.48 52.24
CA LYS A 3 4.78 42.14 52.37
C LYS A 3 3.95 41.76 51.13
N TYR A 4 4.61 41.01 50.24
CA TYR A 4 4.10 39.96 49.32
C TYR A 4 3.42 40.41 48.00
N LYS A 5 4.16 40.47 46.88
CA LYS A 5 4.51 39.40 45.92
C LYS A 5 3.32 38.84 45.12
N ILE A 6 3.06 39.55 44.01
CA ILE A 6 2.77 39.07 42.65
C ILE A 6 2.81 37.54 42.49
N ILE A 7 1.66 36.94 42.20
CA ILE A 7 1.59 35.69 41.43
C ILE A 7 0.62 35.94 40.27
N SER A 8 1.19 36.49 39.19
CA SER A 8 0.60 36.48 37.86
C SER A 8 0.63 35.05 37.32
N GLY A 9 -0.35 34.24 37.73
CA GLY A 9 -0.56 32.88 37.25
C GLY A 9 -1.32 32.84 35.94
N LEU A 10 -0.88 33.62 34.94
CA LEU A 10 -1.26 33.41 33.56
C LEU A 10 -0.42 32.23 33.05
N PHE A 11 -0.94 31.01 33.10
CA PHE A 11 -0.52 29.99 32.14
C PHE A 11 -1.68 29.05 31.89
N PHE A 12 -2.52 29.54 30.97
CA PHE A 12 -3.49 28.83 30.15
C PHE A 12 -3.04 27.37 29.95
N LEU A 13 -3.71 26.44 30.60
CA LEU A 13 -3.48 25.01 30.42
C LEU A 13 -3.83 24.67 28.97
N VAL A 14 -2.81 24.27 28.22
CA VAL A 14 -2.81 23.99 26.78
C VAL A 14 -3.93 22.99 26.42
N LEU A 15 -5.02 23.49 25.85
CA LEU A 15 -6.03 22.72 25.11
C LEU A 15 -5.54 22.50 23.67
N LEU A 16 -4.55 21.63 23.47
CA LEU A 16 -4.13 21.04 22.18
C LEU A 16 -3.19 19.88 22.57
N SER A 17 -3.39 18.62 22.23
CA SER A 17 -3.82 18.07 20.96
C SER A 17 -4.29 16.64 21.20
N GLY A 18 -5.60 16.47 21.35
CA GLY A 18 -6.26 15.18 21.39
C GLY A 18 -7.23 15.03 20.23
N PHE A 19 -6.86 15.44 19.03
CA PHE A 19 -7.53 14.93 17.84
C PHE A 19 -7.19 13.45 17.76
N ALA A 20 -8.05 12.63 18.39
CA ALA A 20 -8.15 11.22 18.09
C ALA A 20 -8.22 11.10 16.58
N ASN A 21 -7.14 10.58 15.98
CA ASN A 21 -6.96 10.41 14.56
C ASN A 21 -8.17 9.65 13.98
N PRO A 22 -9.16 10.32 13.36
CA PRO A 22 -10.34 9.66 12.82
C PRO A 22 -9.97 9.17 11.42
N GLY A 23 -9.10 8.16 11.40
CA GLY A 23 -8.44 7.70 10.18
C GLY A 23 -7.91 6.28 10.27
N LYS A 24 -8.40 5.46 11.20
CA LYS A 24 -8.32 4.00 11.00
C LYS A 24 -9.45 3.63 10.05
N THR A 25 -9.27 3.96 8.77
CA THR A 25 -10.09 3.41 7.68
C THR A 25 -10.09 1.90 7.88
N ASP A 26 -11.26 1.30 8.02
CA ASP A 26 -11.42 -0.14 8.18
C ASP A 26 -10.94 -0.81 6.87
N LYS A 27 -9.63 -1.08 6.80
CA LYS A 27 -8.94 -1.70 5.65
C LYS A 27 -9.50 -3.09 5.30
N ARG A 28 -10.45 -3.62 6.08
CA ARG A 28 -10.95 -4.99 6.00
C ARG A 28 -12.18 -5.18 5.11
N ARG A 29 -12.77 -4.11 4.54
CA ARG A 29 -14.01 -4.25 3.74
C ARG A 29 -13.84 -4.47 2.24
N ILE A 30 -12.64 -4.33 1.68
CA ILE A 30 -12.43 -4.41 0.21
C ILE A 30 -12.13 -5.85 -0.25
N ASP A 31 -11.76 -6.75 0.66
CA ASP A 31 -11.24 -8.08 0.29
C ASP A 31 -12.31 -9.05 -0.26
N LEU A 32 -13.60 -8.79 -0.03
CA LEU A 32 -14.69 -9.69 -0.45
C LEU A 32 -14.89 -9.77 -1.97
N TYR A 33 -14.48 -8.74 -2.72
CA TYR A 33 -14.64 -8.67 -4.18
C TYR A 33 -13.30 -8.51 -4.92
N LEU A 34 -12.19 -8.68 -4.22
CA LEU A 34 -10.86 -8.54 -4.79
C LEU A 34 -10.40 -9.88 -5.38
N VAL A 35 -10.40 -9.98 -6.71
CA VAL A 35 -9.94 -11.20 -7.41
C VAL A 35 -8.47 -11.48 -7.09
N VAL A 36 -7.62 -10.47 -7.21
CA VAL A 36 -6.17 -10.59 -6.98
C VAL A 36 -5.54 -9.22 -6.71
N TYR A 37 -4.48 -9.19 -5.91
CA TYR A 37 -3.66 -8.01 -5.66
C TYR A 37 -2.18 -8.38 -5.53
N TRP A 38 -1.31 -7.60 -6.18
CA TRP A 38 0.15 -7.70 -6.08
C TRP A 38 0.70 -6.47 -5.35
N ASN A 39 1.64 -6.71 -4.44
CA ASN A 39 2.30 -5.66 -3.66
C ASN A 39 3.73 -5.36 -4.14
N PHE A 40 4.24 -6.08 -5.14
CA PHE A 40 5.58 -5.92 -5.72
C PHE A 40 6.73 -5.97 -4.71
N ASN A 41 6.61 -6.81 -3.67
CA ASN A 41 7.67 -6.93 -2.66
C ASN A 41 8.92 -7.65 -3.18
N GLU A 42 8.75 -8.57 -4.13
CA GLU A 42 9.82 -9.40 -4.67
C GLU A 42 10.86 -8.56 -5.44
N THR A 43 12.10 -9.05 -5.56
CA THR A 43 13.17 -8.35 -6.29
C THR A 43 13.00 -8.51 -7.80
N GLU A 44 13.52 -7.57 -8.59
CA GLU A 44 13.56 -7.69 -10.07
C GLU A 44 14.15 -9.04 -10.53
N GLY A 45 13.61 -9.59 -11.63
CA GLY A 45 13.96 -10.92 -12.13
C GLY A 45 13.21 -12.07 -11.45
N GLN A 46 12.44 -11.81 -10.39
CA GLN A 46 11.59 -12.81 -9.73
C GLN A 46 10.13 -12.62 -10.12
N SER A 47 9.40 -13.73 -10.28
CA SER A 47 7.95 -13.70 -10.47
C SER A 47 7.26 -12.98 -9.31
N ARG A 48 6.29 -12.09 -9.60
CA ARG A 48 5.49 -11.41 -8.56
C ARG A 48 4.35 -12.30 -8.14
N ILE A 49 4.31 -12.68 -6.88
CA ILE A 49 3.24 -13.53 -6.36
C ILE A 49 2.13 -12.65 -5.82
N SER A 50 0.88 -13.01 -6.12
CA SER A 50 -0.25 -12.29 -5.57
C SER A 50 -0.25 -12.32 -4.04
N ALA A 51 -0.31 -11.14 -3.45
CA ALA A 51 -0.29 -10.94 -2.01
C ALA A 51 -1.66 -11.22 -1.39
N ARG A 52 -2.76 -10.88 -2.08
CA ARG A 52 -4.15 -11.05 -1.62
C ARG A 52 -5.08 -11.41 -2.79
N GLY A 53 -6.29 -11.86 -2.46
CA GLY A 53 -7.35 -12.22 -3.41
C GLY A 53 -7.74 -13.69 -3.34
N LEU A 54 -8.61 -14.11 -4.27
CA LEU A 54 -9.22 -15.44 -4.31
C LEU A 54 -8.26 -16.54 -4.82
N GLY A 55 -7.15 -16.17 -5.45
CA GLY A 55 -6.18 -17.11 -6.02
C GLY A 55 -4.72 -16.66 -5.87
N LYS A 56 -3.83 -17.62 -6.14
CA LYS A 56 -2.38 -17.40 -6.19
C LYS A 56 -1.90 -17.35 -7.64
N PHE A 57 -1.46 -16.17 -8.05
CA PHE A 57 -1.07 -15.89 -9.42
C PHE A 57 0.34 -15.32 -9.46
N ALA A 58 1.16 -15.83 -10.37
CA ALA A 58 2.52 -15.37 -10.61
C ALA A 58 2.54 -14.45 -11.84
N LEU A 59 2.87 -13.16 -11.65
CA LEU A 59 3.20 -12.27 -12.76
C LEU A 59 4.66 -12.48 -13.16
N LEU A 60 4.86 -12.84 -14.42
CA LEU A 60 6.17 -13.00 -15.03
C LEU A 60 6.60 -11.69 -15.71
N GLU A 61 7.91 -11.49 -15.83
CA GLU A 61 8.50 -10.31 -16.45
C GLU A 61 8.80 -10.58 -17.93
N GLY A 62 8.29 -9.72 -18.80
CA GLY A 62 8.49 -9.73 -20.23
C GLY A 62 9.58 -8.75 -20.65
N ASN A 63 10.47 -9.20 -21.54
CA ASN A 63 11.58 -8.41 -22.09
C ASN A 63 12.58 -7.89 -21.04
N GLY A 64 12.94 -8.77 -20.09
CA GLY A 64 13.95 -8.51 -19.07
C GLY A 64 13.37 -8.06 -17.72
N PRO A 65 14.24 -7.80 -16.72
CA PRO A 65 13.82 -7.53 -15.36
C PRO A 65 13.07 -6.19 -15.23
N ILE A 66 12.02 -6.18 -14.42
CA ILE A 66 11.25 -4.97 -14.07
C ILE A 66 11.65 -4.52 -12.67
N ARG A 67 12.12 -3.28 -12.57
CA ARG A 67 12.69 -2.75 -11.33
C ARG A 67 11.62 -2.57 -10.27
N ARG A 68 11.91 -3.03 -9.05
CA ARG A 68 11.15 -2.70 -7.85
C ARG A 68 11.66 -1.38 -7.27
N VAL A 69 10.75 -0.44 -7.00
CA VAL A 69 11.07 0.85 -6.36
C VAL A 69 10.31 0.99 -5.04
N SER A 70 10.90 1.71 -4.08
CA SER A 70 10.39 1.86 -2.72
C SER A 70 9.50 3.11 -2.55
N ASP A 71 8.47 3.25 -3.41
CA ASP A 71 7.56 4.40 -3.44
C ASP A 71 6.07 4.00 -3.42
N GLY A 72 5.78 2.72 -3.15
CA GLY A 72 4.42 2.20 -3.16
C GLY A 72 3.58 2.70 -1.98
N ILE A 73 2.37 3.18 -2.26
CA ILE A 73 1.48 3.79 -1.25
C ILE A 73 0.96 2.75 -0.23
N GLN A 74 0.65 1.54 -0.69
CA GLN A 74 -0.08 0.57 0.15
C GLN A 74 0.84 -0.32 0.99
N ASP A 75 1.92 -0.85 0.39
CA ASP A 75 2.85 -1.80 1.03
C ASP A 75 4.33 -1.39 0.87
N GLY A 76 4.60 -0.14 0.44
CA GLY A 76 5.94 0.44 0.34
C GLY A 76 6.67 0.21 -0.99
N TYR A 77 6.17 -0.66 -1.86
CA TYR A 77 6.82 -0.98 -3.13
C TYR A 77 5.90 -0.83 -4.35
N SER A 78 6.49 -0.46 -5.47
CA SER A 78 5.84 -0.44 -6.78
C SER A 78 6.80 -0.98 -7.86
N ALA A 79 6.26 -1.25 -9.05
CA ALA A 79 7.03 -1.69 -10.20
C ALA A 79 7.23 -0.54 -11.18
N LEU A 80 8.49 -0.25 -11.53
CA LEU A 80 8.84 0.74 -12.55
C LEU A 80 8.89 0.05 -13.92
N ILE A 81 7.81 0.20 -14.71
CA ILE A 81 7.70 -0.37 -16.05
C ILE A 81 8.33 0.61 -17.06
N GLU A 82 9.48 0.25 -17.59
CA GLU A 82 10.18 0.98 -18.65
C GLU A 82 9.65 0.58 -20.05
N ASN A 83 9.95 1.39 -21.06
CA ASN A 83 9.51 1.13 -22.44
C ASN A 83 9.90 -0.28 -22.91
N GLY A 84 8.92 -0.98 -23.47
CA GLY A 84 9.10 -2.32 -24.02
C GLY A 84 9.17 -3.42 -22.97
N LYS A 85 8.96 -3.15 -21.68
CA LYS A 85 8.81 -4.17 -20.63
C LYS A 85 7.34 -4.31 -20.25
N TRP A 86 6.94 -5.49 -19.82
CA TRP A 86 5.56 -5.75 -19.39
C TRP A 86 5.51 -6.90 -18.39
N PHE A 87 4.44 -6.98 -17.61
CA PHE A 87 4.12 -8.20 -16.89
C PHE A 87 3.15 -9.05 -17.70
N PHE A 88 3.23 -10.37 -17.55
CA PHE A 88 2.25 -11.28 -18.13
C PHE A 88 2.02 -12.49 -17.23
N ILE A 89 0.89 -13.16 -17.47
CA ILE A 89 0.57 -14.48 -16.93
C ILE A 89 0.27 -15.35 -18.15
N PRO A 90 0.88 -16.54 -18.28
CA PRO A 90 0.51 -17.47 -19.35
C PRO A 90 -0.99 -17.75 -19.32
N ARG A 91 -1.62 -17.81 -20.51
CA ARG A 91 -3.08 -17.90 -20.60
C ARG A 91 -3.65 -19.12 -19.88
N ASP A 92 -2.97 -20.26 -19.97
CA ASP A 92 -3.35 -21.51 -19.32
C ASP A 92 -3.24 -21.45 -17.79
N SER A 93 -2.64 -20.39 -17.24
CA SER A 93 -2.49 -20.13 -15.80
C SER A 93 -3.41 -19.01 -15.29
N LEU A 94 -4.30 -18.46 -16.12
CA LEU A 94 -5.19 -17.36 -15.70
C LEU A 94 -6.36 -17.82 -14.83
N HIS A 95 -6.90 -19.02 -14.99
CA HIS A 95 -8.04 -19.53 -14.21
C HIS A 95 -9.17 -18.48 -14.03
N GLU A 96 -9.51 -18.10 -12.80
CA GLU A 96 -10.53 -17.10 -12.45
C GLU A 96 -10.15 -15.66 -12.87
N LEU A 97 -8.88 -15.40 -13.16
CA LEU A 97 -8.38 -14.13 -13.68
C LEU A 97 -8.56 -14.00 -15.21
N ASN A 98 -9.08 -15.03 -15.87
CA ASN A 98 -9.43 -14.96 -17.29
C ASN A 98 -10.69 -14.10 -17.50
N ILE A 99 -10.52 -12.78 -17.39
CA ILE A 99 -11.58 -11.78 -17.56
C ILE A 99 -11.69 -11.48 -19.06
N TRP A 100 -12.88 -11.71 -19.63
CA TRP A 100 -13.20 -11.38 -21.01
C TRP A 100 -14.42 -10.45 -21.04
N GLY A 101 -14.42 -9.46 -21.93
CA GLY A 101 -15.57 -8.59 -22.15
C GLY A 101 -16.67 -9.34 -22.89
N GLY A 102 -17.87 -9.36 -22.33
CA GLY A 102 -19.09 -9.80 -23.01
C GLY A 102 -19.78 -8.65 -23.74
#